data_AF-A0A9W4L5Y1-F1
#
_entry.id   AF-A0A9W4L5Y1-F1
#
_cell.length_a   1.000
_cell.length_b   1.000
_cell.length_c   1.000
_cell.angle_alpha   90.00
_cell.angle_beta   90.00
_cell.angle_gamma   90.00
#
_symmetry.space_group_name_H-M   'P 1'
#
loop_
_entity.id
_entity.type
_entity.pdbx_description
1 polymer ?
#
loop_
_entity_poly.entity_id
_entity_poly.type
_entity_poly.pdbx_seq_one_letter_code
_entity_poly.pdbx_strand_id
1 'polypeptide(L)'
;MEKFNLIKQNHNVVPNYKVNDKEVSFEIYISPKQEVCIIGKLDNNYICWCSITPISDYENNSAIFQYVSNLQTKTISNDYKALGDRYKEVKNWHRMQISKRPYQDQYLYYSPVTSSFFTEGEFFGREIYTFYKQERAKCDYRLIDDAYITILKRYKSILNKDNQEYSYYHEMNPLIKIIKDESYIKLCPISEIRQLYLECLEKCDDLYNRYMTEVR
;
A
#
# COMPACT_ATOMS: atom_id res chain seq x y z
N MET A 1 -14.63 -15.90 -9.68
CA MET A 1 -13.76 -14.87 -9.06
C MET A 1 -14.56 -13.69 -8.54
N GLU A 2 -15.56 -13.18 -9.27
CA GLU A 2 -16.37 -12.00 -8.88
C GLU A 2 -16.93 -11.98 -7.44
N LYS A 3 -17.18 -13.14 -6.81
CA LYS A 3 -17.59 -13.20 -5.38
C LYS A 3 -16.61 -12.52 -4.41
N PHE A 4 -15.34 -12.37 -4.79
CA PHE A 4 -14.31 -11.71 -3.99
C PHE A 4 -14.22 -10.20 -4.25
N ASN A 5 -14.84 -9.71 -5.34
CA ASN A 5 -14.77 -8.32 -5.73
C ASN A 5 -15.69 -7.48 -4.83
N LEU A 6 -15.10 -6.46 -4.19
CA LEU A 6 -15.81 -5.50 -3.34
C LEU A 6 -16.47 -4.39 -4.17
N ILE A 7 -16.16 -4.29 -5.46
CA ILE A 7 -16.83 -3.35 -6.36
C ILE A 7 -18.22 -3.90 -6.71
N LYS A 8 -19.25 -3.24 -6.17
CA LYS A 8 -20.66 -3.53 -6.45
C LYS A 8 -21.19 -2.57 -7.50
N GLN A 9 -22.36 -2.87 -8.08
CA GLN A 9 -22.98 -2.02 -9.12
C GLN A 9 -23.13 -0.55 -8.70
N ASN A 10 -23.48 -0.29 -7.44
CA ASN A 10 -23.61 1.07 -6.88
C ASN A 10 -22.25 1.76 -6.61
N HIS A 11 -21.14 1.05 -6.68
CA HIS A 11 -19.79 1.59 -6.55
C HIS A 11 -19.21 2.07 -7.89
N ASN A 12 -19.92 1.84 -9.00
CA ASN A 12 -19.46 2.22 -10.32
C ASN A 12 -19.25 3.74 -10.41
N VAL A 13 -18.21 4.12 -11.16
CA VAL A 13 -17.86 5.50 -11.43
C VAL A 13 -17.70 5.65 -12.93
N VAL A 14 -18.23 6.74 -13.48
CA VAL A 14 -17.96 7.15 -14.86
C VAL A 14 -16.68 7.98 -14.83
N PRO A 15 -15.62 7.57 -15.53
CA PRO A 15 -14.41 8.37 -15.60
C PRO A 15 -14.64 9.73 -16.23
N ASN A 16 -13.96 10.76 -15.74
CA ASN A 16 -14.01 12.10 -16.33
C ASN A 16 -13.01 12.29 -17.50
N TYR A 17 -12.19 11.27 -17.78
CA TYR A 17 -11.31 11.18 -18.94
C TYR A 17 -11.24 9.72 -19.45
N LYS A 18 -10.68 9.53 -20.65
CA LYS A 18 -10.49 8.19 -21.20
C LYS A 18 -9.42 7.43 -20.43
N VAL A 19 -9.84 6.41 -19.68
CA VAL A 19 -8.93 5.53 -18.92
C VAL A 19 -8.29 4.53 -19.87
N ASN A 20 -6.99 4.29 -19.72
CA ASN A 20 -6.34 3.16 -20.37
C ASN A 20 -6.71 1.89 -19.62
N ASP A 21 -7.55 1.06 -20.22
CA ASP A 21 -8.06 -0.18 -19.65
C ASP A 21 -7.30 -1.42 -20.14
N LYS A 22 -6.18 -1.22 -20.85
CA LYS A 22 -5.39 -2.31 -21.44
C LYS A 22 -4.39 -2.93 -20.47
N GLU A 23 -3.99 -2.18 -19.44
CA GLU A 23 -2.99 -2.63 -18.49
C GLU A 23 -3.47 -2.36 -17.07
N VAL A 24 -3.39 -3.41 -16.25
CA VAL A 24 -3.68 -3.34 -14.82
C VAL A 24 -2.37 -3.40 -14.06
N SER A 25 -2.21 -2.53 -13.07
CA SER A 25 -1.19 -2.67 -12.04
C SER A 25 -1.84 -3.08 -10.72
N PHE A 26 -1.06 -3.67 -9.82
CA PHE A 26 -1.54 -4.15 -8.54
C PHE A 26 -0.96 -3.32 -7.40
N GLU A 27 -1.83 -2.75 -6.58
CA GLU A 27 -1.48 -2.30 -5.24
C GLU A 27 -1.93 -3.36 -4.24
N ILE A 28 -0.98 -3.84 -3.44
CA ILE A 28 -1.24 -4.85 -2.41
C ILE A 28 -0.99 -4.20 -1.05
N TYR A 29 -2.00 -4.28 -0.19
CA TYR A 29 -1.94 -3.79 1.19
C TYR A 29 -2.02 -4.97 2.15
N ILE A 30 -1.15 -5.00 3.15
CA ILE A 30 -1.06 -6.09 4.12
C ILE A 30 -1.25 -5.57 5.54
N SER A 31 -2.20 -6.18 6.24
CA SER A 31 -2.55 -5.83 7.61
C SER A 31 -1.66 -6.57 8.63
N PRO A 32 -1.51 -6.03 9.86
CA PRO A 32 -0.86 -6.76 10.95
C PRO A 32 -1.63 -8.04 11.37
N LYS A 33 -2.91 -8.14 10.99
CA LYS A 33 -3.78 -9.31 11.23
C LYS A 33 -3.72 -10.34 10.10
N GLN A 34 -2.75 -10.22 9.19
CA GLN A 34 -2.57 -11.12 8.05
C GLN A 34 -3.73 -11.11 7.05
N GLU A 35 -4.39 -9.97 6.90
CA GLU A 35 -5.27 -9.71 5.76
C GLU A 35 -4.48 -9.07 4.62
N VAL A 36 -4.89 -9.35 3.40
CA VAL A 36 -4.37 -8.78 2.17
C VAL A 36 -5.51 -8.09 1.45
N CYS A 37 -5.33 -6.83 1.10
CA CYS A 37 -6.17 -6.17 0.12
C CYS A 37 -5.43 -6.10 -1.21
N ILE A 38 -6.04 -6.67 -2.27
CA ILE A 38 -5.52 -6.64 -3.64
C ILE A 38 -6.36 -5.65 -4.44
N ILE A 39 -5.74 -4.61 -4.97
CA ILE A 39 -6.37 -3.60 -5.80
C ILE A 39 -5.78 -3.67 -7.21
N GLY A 40 -6.64 -3.90 -8.20
CA GLY A 40 -6.29 -3.77 -9.62
C GLY A 40 -6.49 -2.32 -10.06
N LYS A 41 -5.40 -1.56 -10.16
CA LYS A 41 -5.35 -0.16 -10.57
C LYS A 41 -5.29 -0.05 -12.09
N LEU A 42 -6.15 0.78 -12.67
CA LEU A 42 -6.05 1.22 -14.07
C LEU A 42 -5.18 2.47 -14.19
N ASP A 43 -5.30 3.38 -13.21
CA ASP A 43 -4.45 4.54 -13.03
C ASP A 43 -4.51 5.02 -11.57
N ASN A 44 -4.09 6.26 -11.31
CA ASN A 44 -4.09 6.85 -9.96
C ASN A 44 -5.49 6.93 -9.33
N ASN A 45 -6.53 7.18 -10.13
CA ASN A 45 -7.88 7.49 -9.67
C ASN A 45 -8.84 6.29 -9.79
N TYR A 46 -8.57 5.38 -10.73
CA TYR A 46 -9.51 4.36 -11.15
C TYR A 46 -9.00 2.95 -10.95
N ILE A 47 -9.93 2.08 -10.55
CA ILE A 47 -9.68 0.67 -10.30
C ILE A 47 -10.72 -0.20 -10.98
N CYS A 48 -10.31 -1.42 -11.30
CA CYS A 48 -11.18 -2.45 -11.86
C CYS A 48 -11.43 -3.62 -10.89
N TRP A 49 -10.65 -3.69 -9.80
CA TRP A 49 -10.73 -4.78 -8.85
C TRP A 49 -10.36 -4.31 -7.45
N CYS A 50 -11.09 -4.81 -6.45
CA CYS A 50 -10.73 -4.68 -5.05
C CYS A 50 -11.19 -5.94 -4.32
N SER A 51 -10.29 -6.64 -3.62
CA SER A 51 -10.66 -7.80 -2.80
C SER A 51 -9.88 -7.78 -1.48
N ILE A 52 -10.44 -8.38 -0.44
CA ILE A 52 -9.76 -8.63 0.83
C ILE A 52 -9.81 -10.13 1.14
N THR A 53 -8.65 -10.72 1.39
CA THR A 53 -8.45 -12.16 1.62
C THR A 53 -7.40 -12.37 2.72
N PRO A 54 -7.34 -13.54 3.36
CA PRO A 54 -6.21 -13.88 4.23
C PRO A 54 -4.90 -14.02 3.42
N ILE A 55 -3.76 -13.68 4.02
CA ILE A 55 -2.43 -13.96 3.43
C ILE A 55 -2.26 -15.46 3.14
N SER A 56 -2.77 -16.31 4.03
CA SER A 56 -2.66 -17.76 3.91
C SER A 56 -3.49 -18.35 2.76
N ASP A 57 -4.41 -17.59 2.17
CA ASP A 57 -5.25 -18.03 1.07
C ASP A 57 -4.53 -17.92 -0.27
N TYR A 58 -3.47 -18.72 -0.40
CA TYR A 58 -2.56 -18.72 -1.54
C TYR A 58 -3.29 -18.96 -2.87
N GLU A 59 -4.23 -19.91 -2.86
CA GLU A 59 -4.99 -20.30 -4.05
C GLU A 59 -5.85 -19.14 -4.56
N ASN A 60 -6.64 -18.50 -3.69
CA ASN A 60 -7.48 -17.38 -4.13
C ASN A 60 -6.64 -16.15 -4.49
N ASN A 61 -5.56 -15.85 -3.76
CA ASN A 61 -4.67 -14.74 -4.09
C ASN A 61 -4.04 -14.91 -5.48
N SER A 62 -3.61 -16.13 -5.80
CA SER A 62 -3.07 -16.49 -7.11
C SER A 62 -4.13 -16.40 -8.21
N ALA A 63 -5.32 -16.95 -7.95
CA ALA A 63 -6.42 -16.95 -8.90
C ALA A 63 -6.97 -15.54 -9.19
N ILE A 64 -6.99 -14.65 -8.18
CA ILE A 64 -7.36 -13.24 -8.34
C ILE A 64 -6.42 -12.56 -9.33
N PHE A 65 -5.11 -12.71 -9.16
CA PHE A 65 -4.14 -12.11 -10.08
C PHE A 65 -4.33 -12.61 -11.50
N GLN A 66 -4.46 -13.92 -11.70
CA GLN A 66 -4.63 -14.51 -13.02
C GLN A 66 -5.91 -13.99 -13.69
N TYR A 67 -6.99 -13.89 -12.92
CA TYR A 67 -8.27 -13.38 -13.41
C TYR A 67 -8.18 -11.89 -13.78
N VAL A 68 -7.68 -11.06 -12.87
CA VAL A 68 -7.63 -9.60 -13.05
C VAL A 68 -6.66 -9.20 -14.16
N SER A 69 -5.53 -9.90 -14.31
CA SER A 69 -4.55 -9.63 -15.37
C SER A 69 -5.09 -9.85 -16.79
N ASN A 70 -6.16 -10.64 -16.93
CA ASN A 70 -6.80 -10.97 -18.20
C ASN A 70 -8.22 -10.38 -18.31
N LEU A 71 -8.62 -9.55 -17.34
CA LEU A 71 -9.96 -8.98 -17.28
C LEU A 71 -10.14 -7.91 -18.36
N GLN A 72 -11.13 -8.09 -19.23
CA GLN A 72 -11.61 -6.99 -20.07
C GLN A 72 -12.51 -6.09 -19.21
N THR A 73 -12.01 -4.91 -18.89
CA THR A 73 -12.55 -4.03 -17.87
C THR A 73 -13.94 -3.50 -18.22
N LYS A 74 -14.99 -3.99 -17.54
CA LYS A 74 -16.37 -3.49 -17.71
C LYS A 74 -16.84 -2.59 -16.57
N THR A 75 -16.17 -2.68 -15.42
CA THR A 75 -16.57 -2.05 -14.17
C THR A 75 -15.42 -1.21 -13.67
N ILE A 76 -15.63 0.10 -13.58
CA ILE A 76 -14.64 1.06 -13.06
C ILE A 76 -15.17 1.66 -11.76
N SER A 77 -14.32 1.72 -10.75
CA SER A 77 -14.59 2.37 -9.47
C SER A 77 -13.36 3.14 -8.99
N ASN A 78 -13.37 3.55 -7.73
CA ASN A 78 -12.20 4.08 -7.03
C ASN A 78 -12.05 3.40 -5.67
N ASP A 79 -10.84 3.48 -5.10
CA ASP A 79 -10.46 2.83 -3.84
C ASP A 79 -11.43 3.19 -2.71
N TYR A 80 -11.85 4.46 -2.63
CA TYR A 80 -12.76 4.96 -1.58
C TYR A 80 -14.12 4.28 -1.63
N LYS A 81 -14.77 4.24 -2.80
CA LYS A 81 -16.07 3.59 -2.95
C LYS A 81 -15.99 2.07 -2.75
N ALA A 82 -14.95 1.43 -3.27
CA ALA A 82 -14.81 -0.02 -3.20
C ALA A 82 -14.55 -0.52 -1.77
N LEU A 83 -13.73 0.21 -1.00
CA LEU A 83 -13.40 -0.16 0.38
C LEU A 83 -14.42 0.34 1.40
N GLY A 84 -15.18 1.39 1.09
CA GLY A 84 -16.20 1.96 1.98
C GLY A 84 -15.61 2.28 3.36
N ASP A 85 -16.26 1.77 4.41
CA ASP A 85 -15.86 2.03 5.80
C ASP A 85 -14.44 1.52 6.13
N ARG A 86 -13.93 0.52 5.39
CA ARG A 86 -12.57 0.00 5.56
C ARG A 86 -11.50 0.84 4.87
N TYR A 87 -11.86 1.89 4.12
CA TYR A 87 -10.90 2.67 3.33
C TYR A 87 -9.76 3.23 4.18
N LYS A 88 -10.07 3.92 5.29
CA LYS A 88 -9.06 4.52 6.17
C LYS A 88 -8.15 3.47 6.80
N GLU A 89 -8.74 2.36 7.22
CA GLU A 89 -8.02 1.22 7.81
C GLU A 89 -7.01 0.65 6.81
N VAL A 90 -7.46 0.30 5.59
CA VAL A 90 -6.64 -0.35 4.57
C VAL A 90 -5.55 0.58 4.05
N LYS A 91 -5.80 1.89 3.92
CA LYS A 91 -4.74 2.83 3.50
C LYS A 91 -3.61 2.97 4.52
N ASN A 92 -3.85 2.61 5.78
CA ASN A 92 -2.82 2.55 6.82
C ASN A 92 -2.06 1.21 6.87
N TRP A 93 -2.44 0.22 6.07
CA TRP A 93 -1.71 -1.04 5.96
C TRP A 93 -0.37 -0.87 5.23
N HIS A 94 0.50 -1.87 5.33
CA HIS A 94 1.79 -1.88 4.65
C HIS A 94 1.61 -2.19 3.16
N ARG A 95 2.23 -1.42 2.26
CA ARG A 95 1.94 -1.44 0.82
C ARG A 95 3.11 -1.98 0.02
N MET A 96 2.83 -2.83 -0.96
CA MET A 96 3.69 -3.06 -2.12
C MET A 96 2.94 -2.80 -3.42
N GLN A 97 3.70 -2.58 -4.50
CA GLN A 97 3.16 -2.36 -5.83
C GLN A 97 3.84 -3.29 -6.83
N ILE A 98 3.03 -3.88 -7.70
CA ILE A 98 3.46 -4.75 -8.79
C ILE A 98 2.87 -4.17 -10.07
N SER A 99 3.72 -3.95 -11.08
CA SER A 99 3.29 -3.41 -12.37
C SER A 99 4.08 -4.07 -13.49
N LYS A 100 3.54 -3.98 -14.71
CA LYS A 100 4.27 -4.43 -15.89
C LYS A 100 5.48 -3.53 -16.15
N ARG A 101 6.58 -4.14 -16.57
CA ARG A 101 7.81 -3.47 -17.02
C ARG A 101 8.33 -4.17 -18.27
N PRO A 102 9.02 -3.45 -19.17
CA PRO A 102 9.61 -4.05 -20.35
C PRO A 102 10.72 -5.04 -19.96
N TYR A 103 10.70 -6.22 -20.55
CA TYR A 103 11.68 -7.29 -20.38
C TYR A 103 11.72 -8.18 -21.62
N GLN A 104 12.89 -8.29 -22.27
CA GLN A 104 13.13 -9.18 -23.42
C GLN A 104 12.00 -9.11 -24.48
N ASP A 105 11.72 -7.89 -24.98
CA ASP A 105 10.69 -7.58 -25.98
C ASP A 105 9.23 -7.83 -25.56
N GLN A 106 8.97 -8.06 -24.27
CA GLN A 106 7.63 -8.24 -23.70
C GLN A 106 7.40 -7.32 -22.50
N TYR A 107 6.13 -7.16 -22.10
CA TYR A 107 5.76 -6.47 -20.86
C TYR A 107 5.29 -7.49 -19.83
N LEU A 108 6.12 -7.74 -18.82
CA LEU A 108 5.86 -8.73 -17.77
C LEU A 108 5.72 -8.03 -16.42
N TYR A 109 5.01 -8.64 -15.47
CA TYR A 109 4.92 -8.09 -14.12
C TYR A 109 6.26 -8.20 -13.41
N TYR A 110 6.65 -7.14 -12.71
CA TYR A 110 7.88 -7.11 -11.93
C TYR A 110 7.55 -7.12 -10.44
N SER A 111 8.13 -8.06 -9.71
CA SER A 111 8.08 -8.05 -8.26
C SER A 111 9.28 -7.31 -7.67
N PRO A 112 9.06 -6.27 -6.85
CA PRO A 112 10.15 -5.61 -6.13
C PRO A 112 10.71 -6.44 -4.97
N VAL A 113 10.01 -7.51 -4.57
CA VAL A 113 10.37 -8.33 -3.40
C VAL A 113 11.55 -9.24 -3.72
N THR A 114 11.46 -9.98 -4.82
CA THR A 114 12.51 -10.89 -5.31
C THR A 114 13.23 -10.38 -6.55
N SER A 115 12.93 -9.15 -7.00
CA SER A 115 13.51 -8.52 -8.19
C SER A 115 13.38 -9.38 -9.45
N SER A 116 12.20 -10.00 -9.64
CA SER A 116 11.94 -10.99 -10.67
C SER A 116 10.74 -10.61 -11.55
N PHE A 117 10.80 -11.01 -12.83
CA PHE A 117 9.70 -10.85 -13.78
C PHE A 117 8.85 -12.12 -13.83
N PHE A 118 7.54 -11.99 -13.96
CA PHE A 118 6.60 -13.12 -13.95
C PHE A 118 5.29 -12.83 -14.70
N THR A 119 4.55 -13.90 -15.00
CA THR A 119 3.18 -13.83 -15.57
C THR A 119 2.17 -14.71 -14.85
N GLU A 120 2.63 -15.56 -13.93
CA GLU A 120 1.89 -16.63 -13.32
C GLU A 120 1.26 -16.19 -11.99
N GLY A 121 -0.01 -16.52 -11.78
CA GLY A 121 -0.69 -16.23 -10.51
C GLY A 121 -0.05 -16.87 -9.29
N GLU A 122 0.50 -18.08 -9.41
CA GLU A 122 1.21 -18.73 -8.30
C GLU A 122 2.40 -17.90 -7.81
N PHE A 123 3.16 -17.31 -8.75
CA PHE A 123 4.27 -16.43 -8.39
C PHE A 123 3.75 -15.23 -7.60
N PHE A 124 2.67 -14.59 -8.06
CA PHE A 124 2.03 -13.47 -7.35
C PHE A 124 1.63 -13.83 -5.91
N GLY A 125 0.93 -14.96 -5.72
CA GLY A 125 0.53 -15.43 -4.38
C GLY A 125 1.73 -15.67 -3.46
N ARG A 126 2.82 -16.22 -4.01
CA ARG A 126 4.08 -16.44 -3.28
C ARG A 126 4.74 -15.13 -2.89
N GLU A 127 4.76 -14.15 -3.79
CA GLU A 127 5.39 -12.86 -3.52
C GLU A 127 4.69 -12.08 -2.40
N ILE A 128 3.36 -12.15 -2.30
CA ILE A 128 2.62 -11.58 -1.16
C ILE A 128 3.11 -12.17 0.16
N TYR A 129 3.22 -13.50 0.22
CA TYR A 129 3.66 -14.19 1.43
C TYR A 129 5.13 -13.91 1.76
N THR A 130 6.01 -13.94 0.76
CA THR A 130 7.44 -13.61 0.91
C THR A 130 7.62 -12.18 1.42
N PHE A 131 6.91 -11.21 0.82
CA PHE A 131 6.91 -9.82 1.25
C PHE A 131 6.50 -9.68 2.71
N TYR A 132 5.37 -10.26 3.09
CA TYR A 132 4.91 -10.25 4.48
C TYR A 132 5.98 -10.79 5.44
N LYS A 133 6.57 -11.95 5.13
CA LYS A 133 7.61 -12.56 5.98
C LYS A 133 8.83 -11.67 6.13
N GLN A 134 9.34 -11.12 5.04
CA GLN A 134 10.54 -10.27 5.07
C GLN A 134 10.29 -8.97 5.84
N GLU A 135 9.18 -8.29 5.57
CA GLU A 135 8.85 -7.02 6.24
C GLU A 135 8.50 -7.23 7.72
N ARG A 136 7.84 -8.36 8.05
CA ARG A 136 7.60 -8.74 9.45
C ARG A 136 8.91 -9.00 10.19
N ALA A 137 9.87 -9.70 9.57
CA ALA A 137 11.17 -9.94 10.16
C ALA A 137 11.95 -8.63 10.40
N LYS A 138 11.93 -7.67 9.46
CA LYS A 138 12.49 -6.33 9.67
C LYS A 138 11.88 -5.63 10.88
N CYS A 139 10.56 -5.72 11.03
CA CYS A 139 9.85 -5.19 12.18
C CYS A 139 10.33 -5.85 13.48
N ASP A 140 10.49 -7.16 13.51
CA ASP A 140 10.94 -7.90 14.69
C ASP A 140 12.38 -7.55 15.08
N TYR A 141 13.30 -7.46 14.12
CA TYR A 141 14.67 -7.00 14.39
C TYR A 141 14.72 -5.57 14.90
N ARG A 142 13.84 -4.69 14.40
CA ARG A 142 13.78 -3.30 14.85
C ARG A 142 13.26 -3.16 16.29
N LEU A 143 12.43 -4.11 16.72
CA LEU A 143 11.76 -4.11 18.02
C LEU A 143 12.37 -5.11 19.00
N ILE A 144 13.59 -5.60 18.73
CA ILE A 144 14.26 -6.58 19.60
C ILE A 144 14.43 -6.06 21.03
N ASP A 145 14.62 -4.74 21.15
CA ASP A 145 14.68 -4.02 22.42
C ASP A 145 13.63 -2.91 22.48
N ASP A 146 13.20 -2.53 23.69
CA ASP A 146 12.25 -1.44 23.93
C ASP A 146 12.78 -0.04 23.54
N ALA A 147 14.05 0.05 23.11
CA ALA A 147 14.71 1.28 22.70
C ALA A 147 13.96 1.99 21.54
N TYR A 148 13.37 1.23 20.61
CA TYR A 148 12.73 1.82 19.44
C TYR A 148 11.47 2.63 19.76
N ILE A 149 10.74 2.26 20.82
CA ILE A 149 9.61 3.06 21.32
C ILE A 149 10.09 4.46 21.74
N THR A 150 11.25 4.53 22.40
CA THR A 150 11.86 5.79 22.80
C THR A 150 12.26 6.62 21.57
N ILE A 151 12.79 5.98 20.52
CA ILE A 151 13.13 6.62 19.24
C ILE A 151 11.87 7.21 18.58
N LEU A 152 10.80 6.43 18.45
CA LEU A 152 9.52 6.91 17.87
C LEU A 152 8.94 8.09 18.65
N LYS A 153 8.99 8.06 19.99
CA LYS A 153 8.57 9.20 20.83
C LYS A 153 9.42 10.44 20.55
N ARG A 154 10.72 10.28 20.34
CA ARG A 154 11.63 11.38 19.97
C ARG A 154 11.34 11.91 18.57
N TYR A 155 11.09 11.04 17.58
CA TYR A 155 10.68 11.44 16.24
C TYR A 155 9.41 12.29 16.28
N LYS A 156 8.36 11.80 16.96
CA LYS A 156 7.12 12.55 17.17
C LYS A 156 7.36 13.91 17.81
N SER A 157 8.20 13.96 18.86
CA SER A 157 8.55 15.22 19.52
C SER A 157 9.25 16.21 18.59
N ILE A 158 10.15 15.74 17.72
CA ILE A 158 10.84 16.58 16.74
C ILE A 158 9.84 17.08 15.69
N LEU A 159 9.00 16.21 15.12
CA LEU A 159 7.99 16.61 14.13
C LEU A 159 7.01 17.65 14.72
N ASN A 160 6.72 17.58 16.03
CA ASN A 160 5.84 18.54 16.72
C ASN A 160 6.50 19.85 17.14
N LYS A 161 7.82 20.04 16.96
CA LYS A 161 8.48 21.36 17.16
C LYS A 161 8.14 22.37 16.06
N ASP A 162 7.33 21.94 15.11
CA ASP A 162 6.76 22.74 14.06
C ASP A 162 6.12 24.04 14.58
N ASN A 163 6.75 25.18 14.25
CA ASN A 163 6.26 26.52 14.56
C ASN A 163 5.33 27.07 13.47
N GLN A 164 4.69 26.19 12.69
CA GLN A 164 3.84 26.49 11.54
C GLN A 164 4.57 27.06 10.31
N GLU A 165 5.89 27.06 10.30
CA GLU A 165 6.67 27.47 9.13
C GLU A 165 6.66 26.38 8.04
N TYR A 166 6.28 26.74 6.81
CA TYR A 166 6.19 25.77 5.71
C TYR A 166 7.56 25.19 5.30
N SER A 167 8.63 25.95 5.52
CA SER A 167 10.03 25.55 5.27
C SER A 167 10.47 24.39 6.18
N TYR A 168 9.81 24.20 7.33
CA TYR A 168 10.12 23.13 8.28
C TYR A 168 9.99 21.74 7.65
N TYR A 169 9.14 21.58 6.62
CA TYR A 169 9.07 20.35 5.84
C TYR A 169 10.43 19.95 5.23
N HIS A 170 11.20 20.90 4.71
CA HIS A 170 12.51 20.62 4.11
C HIS A 170 13.54 20.23 5.16
N GLU A 171 13.54 20.89 6.31
CA GLU A 171 14.40 20.54 7.45
C GLU A 171 14.11 19.11 7.93
N MET A 172 12.83 18.73 7.97
CA MET A 172 12.40 17.42 8.44
C MET A 172 12.48 16.32 7.37
N ASN A 173 12.78 16.65 6.11
CA ASN A 173 12.82 15.68 5.02
C ASN A 173 13.71 14.44 5.30
N PRO A 174 14.91 14.56 5.93
CA PRO A 174 15.70 13.39 6.33
C PRO A 174 14.95 12.47 7.29
N LEU A 175 14.28 13.02 8.31
CA LEU A 175 13.50 12.25 9.28
C LEU A 175 12.25 11.63 8.63
N ILE A 176 11.54 12.38 7.79
CA ILE A 176 10.39 11.88 7.02
C ILE A 176 10.80 10.68 6.17
N LYS A 177 11.97 10.73 5.52
CA LYS A 177 12.50 9.61 4.74
C LYS A 177 12.74 8.38 5.61
N ILE A 178 13.39 8.53 6.76
CA ILE A 178 13.61 7.43 7.71
C ILE A 178 12.27 6.79 8.10
N ILE A 179 11.28 7.59 8.50
CA ILE A 179 9.96 7.11 8.90
C ILE A 179 9.28 6.36 7.75
N LYS A 180 9.34 6.87 6.51
CA LYS A 180 8.76 6.22 5.33
C LYS A 180 9.45 4.90 4.97
N ASP A 181 10.79 4.87 5.05
CA ASP A 181 11.59 3.66 4.81
C ASP A 181 11.29 2.57 5.86
N GLU A 182 10.87 2.97 7.07
CA GLU A 182 10.45 2.10 8.17
C GLU A 182 8.95 1.71 8.11
N SER A 183 8.30 1.82 6.95
CA SER A 183 6.86 1.50 6.80
C SER A 183 6.46 0.07 7.14
N TYR A 184 7.41 -0.86 7.28
CA TYR A 184 7.18 -2.20 7.80
C TYR A 184 6.70 -2.22 9.26
N ILE A 185 6.88 -1.15 10.03
CA ILE A 185 6.36 -1.01 11.39
C ILE A 185 4.82 -1.10 11.43
N LYS A 186 4.14 -0.84 10.32
CA LYS A 186 2.69 -1.07 10.17
C LYS A 186 2.29 -2.54 10.40
N LEU A 187 3.22 -3.49 10.26
CA LEU A 187 3.02 -4.91 10.51
C LEU A 187 3.34 -5.33 11.96
N CYS A 188 3.74 -4.41 12.83
CA CYS A 188 3.99 -4.69 14.25
C CYS A 188 2.72 -5.26 14.92
N PRO A 189 2.80 -6.30 15.76
CA PRO A 189 1.62 -6.89 16.38
C PRO A 189 1.14 -6.02 17.56
N ILE A 190 2.06 -5.28 18.19
CA ILE A 190 1.80 -4.39 19.32
C ILE A 190 1.12 -3.13 18.81
N SER A 191 -0.15 -2.94 19.21
CA SER A 191 -1.00 -1.88 18.69
C SER A 191 -0.51 -0.47 19.05
N GLU A 192 0.09 -0.32 20.21
CA GLU A 192 0.60 0.92 20.78
C GLU A 192 1.79 1.45 19.96
N ILE A 193 2.69 0.54 19.55
CA ILE A 193 3.83 0.89 18.69
C ILE A 193 3.35 1.28 17.29
N ARG A 194 2.41 0.50 16.71
CA ARG A 194 1.80 0.86 15.43
C ARG A 194 1.15 2.23 15.48
N GLN A 195 0.36 2.50 16.52
CA GLN A 195 -0.35 3.76 16.68
C GLN A 195 0.63 4.94 16.77
N LEU A 196 1.68 4.82 17.58
CA LEU A 196 2.72 5.84 17.68
C LEU A 196 3.43 6.09 16.33
N TYR A 197 3.70 5.04 15.56
CA TYR A 197 4.28 5.16 14.22
C TYR A 197 3.32 5.84 13.23
N LEU A 198 2.03 5.48 13.24
CA LEU A 198 1.01 6.10 12.39
C LEU A 198 0.84 7.60 12.71
N GLU A 199 0.93 7.99 13.98
CA GLU A 199 0.92 9.41 14.39
C GLU A 199 2.14 10.17 13.85
N CYS A 200 3.31 9.52 13.78
CA CYS A 200 4.48 10.12 13.15
C CYS A 200 4.26 10.32 11.65
N LEU A 201 3.68 9.32 10.95
CA LEU A 201 3.34 9.43 9.53
C LEU A 201 2.31 10.54 9.27
N GLU A 202 1.26 10.61 10.08
CA GLU A 202 0.25 11.68 9.98
C GLU A 202 0.90 13.07 10.10
N LYS A 203 1.83 13.25 11.04
CA LYS A 203 2.59 14.50 11.14
C LYS A 203 3.48 14.77 9.93
N CYS A 204 4.07 13.75 9.32
CA CYS A 204 4.82 13.93 8.07
C CYS A 204 3.90 14.40 6.92
N ASP A 205 2.69 13.84 6.83
CA ASP A 205 1.71 14.20 5.81
C ASP A 205 1.15 15.61 6.04
N ASP A 206 0.90 16.00 7.29
CA ASP A 206 0.50 17.36 7.68
C ASP A 206 1.54 18.40 7.20
N LEU A 207 2.84 18.16 7.47
CA LEU A 207 3.92 19.05 7.04
C LEU A 207 3.99 19.19 5.52
N TYR A 208 3.88 18.06 4.80
CA TYR A 208 3.86 18.06 3.34
C TYR A 208 2.65 18.82 2.78
N ASN A 209 1.45 18.57 3.33
CA ASN A 209 0.23 19.23 2.87
C ASN A 209 0.28 20.75 3.10
N ARG A 210 0.83 21.21 4.22
CA ARG A 210 1.05 22.64 4.46
C ARG A 210 2.00 23.23 3.43
N TYR A 211 3.17 22.61 3.23
CA TYR A 211 4.13 23.03 2.21
C TYR A 211 3.49 23.12 0.82
N MET A 212 2.72 22.10 0.42
CA MET A 212 2.03 22.09 -0.88
C MET A 212 0.92 23.12 -0.99
N THR A 213 0.33 23.56 0.12
CA THR A 213 -0.70 24.61 0.11
C THR A 213 -0.08 25.99 -0.11
N GLU A 214 1.09 26.25 0.46
CA GLU A 214 1.79 27.53 0.32
C GLU A 214 2.50 27.70 -1.04
N VAL A 215 2.95 26.61 -1.66
CA VAL A 215 3.73 26.64 -2.92
C VAL A 215 2.86 26.48 -4.18
N ARG A 216 1.57 26.15 -4.03
CA ARG A 216 0.60 26.04 -5.14
C ARG A 216 -0.05 27.37 -5.45
#